data_AF-A0A1S0TWS1-F1
#
_entry.id   AF-A0A1S0TWS1-F1
#
_cell.length_a   1.000
_cell.length_b   1.000
_cell.length_c   1.000
_cell.angle_alpha   90.00
_cell.angle_beta   90.00
_cell.angle_gamma   90.00
#
_symmetry.space_group_name_H-M   'P 1'
#
loop_
_entity.id
_entity.type
_entity.pdbx_description
1 polymer ?
#
loop_
_entity_poly.entity_id
_entity_poly.type
_entity_poly.pdbx_seq_one_letter_code
_entity_poly.pdbx_strand_id
1 'polypeptide(L)'
;MDLAIGQMTENVTSTVSKGKLPLSYGDYFLRTYAYLILGTILIMINIPVFLLVITHKALRKSYLILATVFLNSGFTGISSILLGIKRLIDTANGEQFIDHHKCVINIPIFLFTAEFLSGWSLLMNSAERLSVVAFPIYYYTHNMHINYSLIATHYGITVTAVTTAVVASLIEPSRRISNFCLLNKAYSPRYYQALLLLSSSASMLSVILMVVVVVNLRR
;
A
#
# COMPACT_ATOMS: atom_id res chain seq x y z
N MET A 1 31.04 -55.39 -37.45
CA MET A 1 29.71 -55.67 -36.88
C MET A 1 29.74 -55.17 -35.46
N ASP A 2 29.06 -54.07 -35.16
CA ASP A 2 28.41 -53.83 -33.89
C ASP A 2 27.44 -52.66 -34.09
N LEU A 3 26.17 -52.95 -33.86
CA LEU A 3 25.00 -52.16 -34.20
C LEU A 3 24.37 -51.67 -32.88
N ALA A 4 23.86 -50.43 -32.89
CA ALA A 4 22.86 -49.87 -31.98
C ALA A 4 23.29 -49.50 -30.54
N ILE A 5 23.83 -48.28 -30.37
CA ILE A 5 23.65 -47.47 -29.15
C ILE A 5 23.00 -46.16 -29.58
N GLY A 6 21.68 -46.10 -29.51
CA GLY A 6 20.92 -44.92 -29.92
C GLY A 6 19.44 -45.07 -29.69
N GLN A 7 19.00 -45.49 -28.50
CA GLN A 7 17.56 -45.47 -28.16
C GLN A 7 17.22 -45.63 -26.66
N MET A 8 18.03 -45.10 -25.74
CA MET A 8 17.73 -45.21 -24.30
C MET A 8 17.98 -43.93 -23.49
N THR A 9 17.61 -42.77 -24.06
CA THR A 9 17.68 -41.46 -23.37
C THR A 9 16.42 -40.62 -23.55
N GLU A 10 15.26 -41.26 -23.77
CA GLU A 10 13.98 -40.55 -24.00
C GLU A 10 12.87 -40.87 -22.99
N ASN A 11 13.15 -41.65 -21.94
CA ASN A 11 12.14 -42.06 -20.94
C ASN A 11 12.27 -41.42 -19.55
N VAL A 12 13.12 -40.38 -19.38
CA VAL A 12 13.19 -39.60 -18.13
C VAL A 12 12.36 -38.30 -18.21
N THR A 13 11.77 -38.01 -19.37
CA THR A 13 10.99 -36.81 -19.69
C THR A 13 9.52 -36.87 -19.24
N SER A 14 9.13 -37.88 -18.48
CA SER A 14 7.72 -38.12 -18.13
C SER A 14 7.48 -38.26 -16.62
N THR A 15 7.92 -37.31 -15.79
CA THR A 15 7.34 -37.13 -14.43
C THR A 15 7.47 -35.72 -13.81
N VAL A 16 8.34 -34.82 -14.29
CA VAL A 16 8.57 -33.53 -13.60
C VAL A 16 7.81 -32.34 -14.22
N SER A 17 7.17 -32.50 -15.38
CA SER A 17 6.56 -31.39 -16.15
C SER A 17 5.03 -31.46 -16.27
N LYS A 18 4.32 -31.84 -15.19
CA LYS A 18 2.83 -31.77 -15.15
C LYS A 18 2.25 -31.14 -13.88
N GLY A 19 3.06 -30.44 -13.08
CA GLY A 19 2.64 -29.85 -11.80
C GLY A 19 2.71 -28.32 -11.69
N LYS A 20 2.98 -27.57 -12.77
CA LYS A 20 3.17 -26.11 -12.72
C LYS A 20 2.50 -25.35 -13.87
N LEU A 21 1.20 -25.51 -14.07
CA LEU A 21 0.31 -24.49 -14.69
C LEU A 21 -1.13 -25.03 -14.59
N PRO A 22 -1.96 -24.46 -13.70
CA PRO A 22 -2.76 -23.28 -14.03
C PRO A 22 -2.85 -22.24 -12.88
N LEU A 23 -1.88 -22.22 -11.97
CA LEU A 23 -1.86 -21.34 -10.79
C LEU A 23 -1.51 -19.87 -11.10
N SER A 24 -1.48 -19.48 -12.38
CA SER A 24 -0.98 -18.17 -12.81
C SER A 24 -2.15 -17.28 -13.26
N TYR A 25 -2.91 -17.70 -14.27
CA TYR A 25 -3.98 -16.87 -14.85
C TYR A 25 -5.16 -16.65 -13.90
N GLY A 26 -5.63 -17.69 -13.23
CA GLY A 26 -6.74 -17.61 -12.27
C GLY A 26 -6.44 -16.66 -11.12
N ASP A 27 -5.25 -16.78 -10.51
CA ASP A 27 -4.81 -15.91 -9.42
C ASP A 27 -4.67 -14.45 -9.85
N TYR A 28 -4.24 -14.17 -11.08
CA TYR A 28 -4.16 -12.80 -11.60
C TYR A 28 -5.53 -12.17 -11.82
N PHE A 29 -6.49 -12.95 -12.36
CA PHE A 29 -7.87 -12.48 -12.51
C PHE A 29 -8.50 -12.20 -11.16
N LEU A 30 -8.42 -13.16 -10.24
CA LEU A 30 -8.97 -13.03 -8.89
C LEU A 30 -8.37 -11.83 -8.16
N ARG A 31 -7.06 -11.61 -8.29
CA ARG A 31 -6.37 -10.46 -7.69
C ARG A 31 -6.80 -9.13 -8.32
N THR A 32 -7.00 -9.09 -9.63
CA THR A 32 -7.45 -7.87 -10.33
C THR A 32 -8.88 -7.50 -9.95
N TYR A 33 -9.79 -8.47 -9.91
CA TYR A 33 -11.15 -8.27 -9.43
C TYR A 33 -11.19 -7.90 -7.94
N ALA A 34 -10.33 -8.49 -7.12
CA ALA A 34 -10.22 -8.13 -5.70
C ALA A 34 -9.84 -6.66 -5.52
N TYR A 35 -8.86 -6.14 -6.30
CA TYR A 35 -8.50 -4.72 -6.24
C TYR A 35 -9.64 -3.78 -6.67
N LEU A 36 -10.42 -4.16 -7.68
CA LEU A 36 -11.58 -3.39 -8.11
C LEU A 36 -12.67 -3.35 -7.03
N ILE A 37 -13.05 -4.52 -6.50
CA ILE A 37 -14.12 -4.64 -5.50
C ILE A 37 -13.71 -3.93 -4.20
N LEU A 38 -12.52 -4.23 -3.67
CA LEU A 38 -12.02 -3.58 -2.45
C LEU A 38 -11.88 -2.07 -2.63
N GLY A 39 -11.39 -1.63 -3.79
CA GLY A 39 -11.25 -0.23 -4.10
C GLY A 39 -12.61 0.50 -4.13
N THR A 40 -13.63 -0.10 -4.75
CA THR A 40 -14.99 0.44 -4.75
C THR A 40 -15.57 0.54 -3.35
N ILE A 41 -15.42 -0.50 -2.52
CA ILE A 41 -15.91 -0.49 -1.13
C ILE A 41 -15.22 0.62 -0.32
N LEU A 42 -13.90 0.75 -0.45
CA LEU A 42 -13.13 1.78 0.24
C LEU A 42 -13.58 3.20 -0.15
N ILE A 43 -13.84 3.45 -1.42
CA ILE A 43 -14.34 4.75 -1.88
C ILE A 43 -15.73 5.03 -1.33
N MET A 44 -16.65 4.06 -1.50
CA MET A 44 -18.06 4.22 -1.14
C MET A 44 -18.28 4.45 0.35
N ILE A 45 -17.43 3.89 1.21
CA ILE A 45 -17.54 4.07 2.66
C ILE A 45 -16.76 5.31 3.12
N ASN A 46 -15.50 5.45 2.72
CA ASN A 46 -14.62 6.42 3.36
C ASN A 46 -14.82 7.85 2.84
N ILE A 47 -15.13 8.05 1.55
CA ILE A 47 -15.31 9.41 0.99
C ILE A 47 -16.55 10.10 1.58
N PRO A 48 -17.73 9.47 1.68
CA PRO A 48 -18.90 10.11 2.29
C PRO A 48 -18.67 10.47 3.77
N VAL A 49 -18.01 9.60 4.53
CA VAL A 49 -17.68 9.87 5.95
C VAL A 49 -16.72 11.06 6.06
N PHE A 50 -15.70 11.12 5.22
CA PHE A 50 -14.81 12.27 5.14
C PHE A 50 -15.56 13.57 4.83
N LEU A 51 -16.44 13.56 3.82
CA LEU A 51 -17.24 14.72 3.44
C LEU A 51 -18.18 15.18 4.57
N LEU A 52 -18.75 14.24 5.32
CA LEU A 52 -19.57 14.55 6.48
C LEU A 52 -18.76 15.25 7.57
N VAL A 53 -17.56 14.75 7.91
CA VAL A 53 -16.75 15.37 8.96
C VAL A 53 -16.25 16.77 8.56
N ILE A 54 -15.90 16.99 7.29
CA ILE A 54 -15.33 18.28 6.86
C ILE A 54 -16.38 19.39 6.69
N THR A 55 -17.62 19.04 6.32
CA THR A 55 -18.72 20.00 6.15
C THR A 55 -19.24 20.53 7.49
N HIS A 56 -19.24 19.70 8.53
CA HIS A 56 -19.72 20.10 9.86
C HIS A 56 -18.60 20.72 10.71
N LYS A 57 -18.67 22.05 10.94
CA LYS A 57 -17.69 22.80 11.75
C LYS A 57 -17.43 22.20 13.14
N ALA A 58 -18.46 21.63 13.78
CA ALA A 58 -18.34 21.01 15.10
C ALA A 58 -17.52 19.72 15.06
N LEU A 59 -17.81 18.84 14.09
CA LEU A 59 -17.08 17.58 13.90
C LEU A 59 -15.64 17.83 13.48
N ARG A 60 -15.42 18.81 12.60
CA ARG A 60 -14.09 19.16 12.10
C ARG A 60 -13.09 19.50 13.20
N LYS A 61 -13.51 20.07 14.33
CA LYS A 61 -12.58 20.40 15.43
C LYS A 61 -12.09 19.16 16.19
N SER A 62 -12.96 18.16 16.36
CA SER A 62 -12.69 17.00 17.21
C SER A 62 -12.27 15.75 16.44
N TYR A 63 -12.62 15.66 15.16
CA TYR A 63 -12.41 14.45 14.34
C TYR A 63 -11.54 14.73 13.11
N LEU A 64 -10.70 15.77 13.18
CA LEU A 64 -9.90 16.22 12.06
C LEU A 64 -8.91 15.12 11.60
N ILE A 65 -8.25 14.46 12.55
CA ILE A 65 -7.32 13.35 12.28
C ILE A 65 -8.06 12.16 11.68
N LEU A 66 -9.21 11.80 12.26
CA LEU A 66 -10.04 10.72 11.74
C LEU A 66 -10.52 11.00 10.31
N ALA A 67 -10.85 12.25 9.99
CA ALA A 67 -11.17 12.67 8.63
C ALA A 67 -9.99 12.44 7.68
N THR A 68 -8.77 12.79 8.08
CA THR A 68 -7.55 12.51 7.30
C THR A 68 -7.34 11.02 7.05
N VAL A 69 -7.60 10.16 8.06
CA VAL A 69 -7.52 8.70 7.89
C VAL A 69 -8.53 8.19 6.86
N PHE A 70 -9.78 8.68 6.90
CA PHE A 70 -10.79 8.33 5.91
C PHE A 70 -10.41 8.83 4.51
N LEU A 71 -9.87 10.03 4.39
CA LEU A 71 -9.39 10.58 3.12
C LEU A 71 -8.28 9.70 2.52
N ASN A 72 -7.27 9.33 3.32
CA ASN A 72 -6.18 8.45 2.90
C ASN A 72 -6.69 7.07 2.44
N SER A 73 -7.69 6.54 3.16
CA SER A 73 -8.33 5.26 2.81
C SER A 73 -9.13 5.36 1.51
N GLY A 74 -9.79 6.50 1.26
CA GLY A 74 -10.45 6.79 -0.01
C GLY A 74 -9.47 6.89 -1.18
N PHE A 75 -8.34 7.58 -1.01
CA PHE A 75 -7.27 7.65 -2.01
C PHE A 75 -6.67 6.27 -2.33
N THR A 76 -6.54 5.41 -1.32
CA THR A 76 -6.13 4.01 -1.50
C THR A 76 -7.15 3.25 -2.36
N GLY A 77 -8.45 3.49 -2.13
CA GLY A 77 -9.51 2.95 -2.97
C GLY A 77 -9.42 3.39 -4.43
N ILE A 78 -9.16 4.69 -4.68
CA ILE A 78 -8.96 5.21 -6.04
C ILE A 78 -7.75 4.54 -6.71
N SER A 79 -6.64 4.43 -5.97
CA SER A 79 -5.39 3.86 -6.46
C SER A 79 -5.52 2.39 -6.83
N SER A 80 -6.21 1.60 -6.00
CA SER A 80 -6.48 0.18 -6.25
C SER A 80 -7.38 -0.04 -7.45
N ILE A 81 -8.41 0.79 -7.67
CA ILE A 81 -9.22 0.74 -8.89
C ILE A 81 -8.38 1.05 -10.12
N LEU A 82 -7.59 2.13 -10.07
CA LEU A 82 -6.76 2.56 -11.20
C LEU A 82 -5.75 1.47 -11.59
N LEU A 83 -5.17 0.79 -10.61
CA LEU A 83 -4.28 -0.35 -10.81
C LEU A 83 -5.03 -1.57 -11.38
N GLY A 84 -6.25 -1.83 -10.90
CA GLY A 84 -7.12 -2.89 -11.42
C GLY A 84 -7.47 -2.68 -12.89
N ILE A 85 -7.88 -1.46 -13.26
CA ILE A 85 -8.19 -1.09 -14.66
C ILE A 85 -6.95 -1.25 -15.53
N LYS A 86 -5.79 -0.74 -15.09
CA LYS A 86 -4.55 -0.90 -15.84
C LYS A 86 -4.23 -2.37 -16.12
N ARG A 87 -4.34 -3.23 -15.10
CA ARG A 87 -4.10 -4.67 -15.26
C ARG A 87 -5.11 -5.35 -16.19
N LEU A 88 -6.36 -4.92 -16.21
CA LEU A 88 -7.34 -5.42 -17.19
C LEU A 88 -6.94 -5.09 -18.62
N ILE A 89 -6.49 -3.84 -18.87
CA ILE A 89 -6.02 -3.41 -20.19
C ILE A 89 -4.78 -4.19 -20.60
N ASP A 90 -3.80 -4.35 -19.70
CA ASP A 90 -2.58 -5.10 -19.97
C ASP A 90 -2.86 -6.60 -20.21
N THR A 91 -3.88 -7.16 -19.55
CA THR A 91 -4.32 -8.55 -19.79
C THR A 91 -4.93 -8.70 -21.19
N ALA A 92 -5.69 -7.72 -21.66
CA ALA A 92 -6.26 -7.72 -23.00
C ALA A 92 -5.19 -7.60 -24.10
N ASN A 93 -4.10 -6.87 -23.83
CA ASN A 93 -2.99 -6.66 -24.77
C ASN A 93 -1.92 -7.76 -24.75
N GLY A 94 -2.01 -8.73 -23.83
CA GLY A 94 -1.04 -9.79 -23.64
C GLY A 94 0.19 -9.37 -22.82
N GLU A 95 0.86 -10.35 -22.21
CA GLU A 95 2.02 -10.09 -21.35
C GLU A 95 3.23 -9.62 -22.16
N GLN A 96 3.76 -8.43 -21.81
CA GLN A 96 4.97 -7.86 -22.42
C GLN A 96 6.01 -7.55 -21.35
N PHE A 97 7.29 -7.70 -21.71
CA PHE A 97 8.42 -7.32 -20.85
C PHE A 97 8.83 -5.87 -21.12
N ILE A 98 8.57 -4.99 -20.15
CA ILE A 98 8.90 -3.57 -20.19
C ILE A 98 9.99 -3.23 -19.19
N ASP A 99 10.69 -2.11 -19.41
CA ASP A 99 11.64 -1.61 -18.44
C ASP A 99 10.96 -1.18 -17.14
N HIS A 100 11.57 -1.59 -16.03
CA HIS A 100 11.15 -1.27 -14.68
C HIS A 100 10.85 0.23 -14.46
N HIS A 101 11.67 1.13 -15.02
CA HIS A 101 11.50 2.58 -14.93
C HIS A 101 10.12 3.05 -15.41
N LYS A 102 9.55 2.41 -16.44
CA LYS A 102 8.20 2.73 -16.93
C LYS A 102 7.12 2.39 -15.90
N CYS A 103 7.33 1.35 -15.09
CA CYS A 103 6.42 1.00 -14.00
C CYS A 103 6.54 1.95 -12.80
N VAL A 104 7.74 2.46 -12.48
CA VAL A 104 7.94 3.40 -11.35
C VAL A 104 7.24 4.73 -11.60
N ILE A 105 7.34 5.23 -12.83
CA ILE A 105 6.79 6.53 -13.24
C ILE A 105 5.28 6.45 -13.47
N ASN A 106 4.72 5.24 -13.55
CA ASN A 106 3.31 5.04 -13.81
C ASN A 106 2.45 5.52 -12.64
N ILE A 107 1.57 6.49 -12.92
CA ILE A 107 0.72 7.18 -11.94
C ILE A 107 -0.05 6.21 -11.01
N PRO A 108 -0.74 5.16 -11.51
CA PRO A 108 -1.41 4.18 -10.64
C PRO A 108 -0.51 3.52 -9.61
N ILE A 109 0.76 3.26 -9.93
CA ILE A 109 1.69 2.54 -9.05
C ILE A 109 2.27 3.49 -8.03
N PHE A 110 2.61 4.70 -8.46
CA PHE A 110 3.00 5.78 -7.56
C PHE A 110 1.89 6.07 -6.54
N LEU A 111 0.64 6.21 -6.99
CA LEU A 111 -0.49 6.39 -6.09
C LEU A 111 -0.74 5.17 -5.20
N PHE A 112 -0.51 3.96 -5.71
CA PHE A 112 -0.62 2.74 -4.91
C PHE A 112 0.46 2.64 -3.82
N THR A 113 1.63 3.31 -3.96
CA THR A 113 2.55 3.45 -2.82
C THR A 113 1.95 4.25 -1.66
N ALA A 114 0.85 4.96 -1.86
CA ALA A 114 0.13 5.57 -0.76
C ALA A 114 -0.50 4.53 0.19
N GLU A 115 -0.59 3.25 -0.17
CA GLU A 115 -0.92 2.18 0.79
C GLU A 115 0.03 2.16 1.99
N PHE A 116 1.29 2.60 1.83
CA PHE A 116 2.22 2.74 2.96
C PHE A 116 1.74 3.76 4.00
N LEU A 117 0.93 4.74 3.61
CA LEU A 117 0.33 5.71 4.54
C LEU A 117 -0.70 5.06 5.48
N SER A 118 -1.22 3.87 5.17
CA SER A 118 -2.23 3.21 6.01
C SER A 118 -1.70 2.88 7.42
N GLY A 119 -0.52 2.25 7.52
CA GLY A 119 0.12 1.94 8.80
C GLY A 119 0.49 3.19 9.60
N TRP A 120 0.94 4.24 8.92
CA TRP A 120 1.22 5.53 9.56
C TRP A 120 -0.05 6.29 9.98
N SER A 121 -1.17 6.09 9.27
CA SER A 121 -2.46 6.70 9.60
C SER A 121 -3.03 6.11 10.89
N LEU A 122 -2.82 4.80 11.12
CA LEU A 122 -3.14 4.15 12.39
C LEU A 122 -2.31 4.73 13.54
N LEU A 123 -1.00 4.88 13.33
CA LEU A 123 -0.11 5.49 14.32
C LEU A 123 -0.56 6.90 14.70
N MET A 124 -0.93 7.70 13.70
CA MET A 124 -1.41 9.06 13.87
C MET A 124 -2.69 9.12 14.71
N ASN A 125 -3.65 8.22 14.46
CA ASN A 125 -4.86 8.10 15.27
C ASN A 125 -4.54 7.68 16.72
N SER A 126 -3.64 6.72 16.94
CA SER A 126 -3.23 6.33 18.30
C SER A 126 -2.49 7.46 19.02
N ALA A 127 -1.66 8.25 18.32
CA ALA A 127 -0.94 9.39 18.89
C ALA A 127 -1.88 10.54 19.30
N GLU A 128 -2.93 10.80 18.52
CA GLU A 128 -4.01 11.72 18.91
C GLU A 128 -4.64 11.28 20.23
N ARG A 129 -5.05 10.02 20.32
CA ARG A 129 -5.69 9.46 21.52
C ARG A 129 -4.79 9.55 22.74
N LEU A 130 -3.49 9.29 22.59
CA LEU A 130 -2.53 9.47 23.68
C LEU A 130 -2.42 10.93 24.11
N SER A 131 -2.39 11.88 23.16
CA SER A 131 -2.30 13.31 23.46
C SER A 131 -3.51 13.80 24.25
N VAL A 132 -4.71 13.32 23.90
CA VAL A 132 -5.97 13.64 24.60
C VAL A 132 -5.95 13.13 26.05
N VAL A 133 -5.47 11.90 26.27
CA VAL A 133 -5.48 11.26 27.60
C VAL A 133 -4.35 11.77 28.49
N ALA A 134 -3.15 11.98 27.95
CA ALA A 134 -2.00 12.44 28.73
C ALA A 134 -2.11 13.91 29.15
N PHE A 135 -2.66 14.78 28.29
CA PHE A 135 -2.69 16.23 28.52
C PHE A 135 -4.02 16.87 28.11
N PRO A 136 -5.14 16.59 28.81
CA PRO A 136 -6.48 17.01 28.39
C PRO A 136 -6.66 18.54 28.33
N ILE A 137 -6.12 19.28 29.31
CA ILE A 137 -6.26 20.74 29.40
C ILE A 137 -5.48 21.45 28.28
N TYR A 138 -4.26 20.99 28.02
CA TYR A 138 -3.43 21.53 26.95
C TYR A 138 -4.00 21.19 25.57
N TYR A 139 -4.46 19.95 25.40
CA TYR A 139 -5.07 19.52 24.15
C TYR A 139 -6.34 20.32 23.83
N TYR A 140 -7.24 20.53 24.80
CA TYR A 140 -8.50 21.25 24.54
C TYR A 140 -8.28 22.72 24.10
N THR A 141 -7.25 23.37 24.64
CA THR A 141 -6.94 24.78 24.31
C THR A 141 -6.26 24.92 22.95
N HIS A 142 -5.39 23.98 22.56
CA HIS A 142 -4.57 24.07 21.35
C HIS A 142 -4.84 22.97 20.29
N ASN A 143 -5.97 22.26 20.39
CA ASN A 143 -6.33 21.10 19.56
C ASN A 143 -6.03 21.31 18.06
N MET A 144 -6.52 22.39 17.46
CA MET A 144 -6.35 22.62 16.01
C MET A 144 -4.88 22.71 15.58
N HIS A 145 -4.03 23.37 16.38
CA HIS A 145 -2.60 23.48 16.08
C HIS A 145 -1.90 22.14 16.21
N ILE A 146 -2.21 21.38 17.28
CA ILE A 146 -1.62 20.06 17.52
C ILE A 146 -2.01 19.10 16.40
N ASN A 147 -3.29 19.02 16.06
CA ASN A 147 -3.79 18.13 15.01
C ASN A 147 -3.22 18.48 13.64
N TYR A 148 -3.17 19.77 13.30
CA TYR A 148 -2.57 20.21 12.03
C TYR A 148 -1.06 19.91 11.97
N SER A 149 -0.33 20.14 13.05
CA SER A 149 1.10 19.80 13.14
C SER A 149 1.31 18.29 12.96
N LEU A 150 0.47 17.46 13.59
CA LEU A 150 0.56 16.02 13.49
C LEU A 150 0.34 15.54 12.04
N ILE A 151 -0.66 16.13 11.36
CA ILE A 151 -0.90 15.90 9.93
C ILE A 151 0.31 16.30 9.09
N ALA A 152 0.83 17.51 9.31
CA ALA A 152 1.95 18.03 8.52
C ALA A 152 3.20 17.16 8.69
N THR A 153 3.53 16.75 9.91
CA THR A 153 4.66 15.84 10.17
C THR A 153 4.44 14.48 9.50
N HIS A 154 3.23 13.92 9.60
CA HIS A 154 2.90 12.65 8.95
C HIS A 154 3.09 12.72 7.43
N TYR A 155 2.48 13.70 6.75
CA TYR A 155 2.65 13.85 5.31
C TYR A 155 4.10 14.17 4.92
N GLY A 156 4.82 14.98 5.71
CA GLY A 156 6.23 15.26 5.47
C GLY A 156 7.11 14.00 5.47
N ILE A 157 6.94 13.12 6.47
CA ILE A 157 7.67 11.84 6.55
C ILE A 157 7.31 10.94 5.37
N THR A 158 6.03 10.85 5.01
CA THR A 158 5.59 9.98 3.92
C THR A 158 6.10 10.45 2.55
N VAL A 159 6.02 11.75 2.26
CA VAL A 159 6.52 12.33 1.01
C VAL A 159 8.03 12.13 0.88
N THR A 160 8.79 12.35 1.95
CA THR A 160 10.25 12.11 1.94
C THR A 160 10.60 10.64 1.75
N ALA A 161 9.88 9.72 2.41
CA ALA A 161 10.09 8.27 2.21
C ALA A 161 9.73 7.80 0.79
N VAL A 162 8.63 8.29 0.22
CA VAL A 162 8.21 7.91 -1.14
C VAL A 162 9.14 8.50 -2.20
N THR A 163 9.51 9.78 -2.08
CA THR A 163 10.44 10.44 -3.02
C THR A 163 11.80 9.77 -3.02
N THR A 164 12.35 9.45 -1.84
CA THR A 164 13.62 8.70 -1.74
C THR A 164 13.52 7.32 -2.37
N ALA A 165 12.42 6.59 -2.17
CA ALA A 165 12.20 5.29 -2.81
C ALA A 165 12.11 5.38 -4.34
N VAL A 166 11.44 6.41 -4.87
CA VAL A 166 11.33 6.66 -6.32
C VAL A 166 12.69 7.01 -6.91
N VAL A 167 13.40 7.99 -6.33
CA VAL A 167 14.71 8.41 -6.82
C VAL A 167 15.70 7.25 -6.80
N ALA A 168 15.75 6.49 -5.71
CA ALA A 168 16.64 5.34 -5.63
C ALA A 168 16.30 4.24 -6.65
N SER A 169 15.01 3.99 -6.90
CA SER A 169 14.59 3.00 -7.91
C SER A 169 14.92 3.43 -9.33
N LEU A 170 14.98 4.75 -9.61
CA LEU A 170 15.38 5.27 -10.90
C LEU A 170 16.90 5.20 -11.15
N ILE A 171 17.71 5.24 -10.09
CA ILE A 171 19.18 5.14 -10.16
C ILE A 171 19.64 3.69 -10.41
N GLU A 172 18.84 2.69 -10.02
CA GLU A 172 19.19 1.28 -10.25
C GLU A 172 19.20 0.92 -11.76
N PRO A 173 20.06 -0.05 -12.16
CA PRO A 173 20.12 -0.50 -13.55
C PRO A 173 18.78 -1.06 -14.02
N SER A 174 18.43 -0.80 -15.27
CA SER A 174 17.16 -1.22 -15.85
C SER A 174 17.02 -2.75 -15.84
N ARG A 175 15.88 -3.20 -15.33
CA ARG A 175 15.50 -4.61 -15.32
C ARG A 175 14.23 -4.76 -16.15
N ARG A 176 14.19 -5.78 -17.00
CA ARG A 176 12.96 -6.12 -17.74
C ARG A 176 11.99 -6.83 -16.81
N ILE A 177 10.82 -6.24 -16.61
CA ILE A 177 9.75 -6.78 -15.80
C ILE A 177 8.46 -6.87 -16.61
N SER A 178 7.55 -7.74 -16.17
CA SER A 178 6.23 -7.86 -16.80
C SER A 178 5.45 -6.54 -16.68
N ASN A 179 4.71 -6.18 -17.73
CA ASN A 179 3.88 -4.97 -17.83
C ASN A 179 2.78 -4.89 -16.74
N PHE A 180 2.47 -6.00 -16.07
CA PHE A 180 1.59 -6.00 -14.89
C PHE A 180 2.16 -5.24 -13.69
N CYS A 181 3.44 -4.83 -13.75
CA CYS A 181 4.11 -3.93 -12.82
C CYS A 181 3.79 -4.24 -11.34
N LEU A 182 4.06 -5.47 -10.92
CA LEU A 182 3.94 -5.87 -9.52
C LEU A 182 4.80 -4.97 -8.64
N LEU A 183 4.26 -4.44 -7.54
CA LEU A 183 4.94 -3.45 -6.71
C LEU A 183 6.29 -3.91 -6.15
N ASN A 184 6.46 -5.23 -5.92
CA ASN A 184 7.71 -5.86 -5.46
C ASN A 184 8.74 -6.09 -6.60
N LYS A 185 8.32 -5.92 -7.86
CA LYS A 185 9.17 -6.07 -9.07
C LYS A 185 9.40 -4.74 -9.79
N ALA A 186 8.41 -3.83 -9.77
CA ALA A 186 8.67 -2.40 -9.65
C ALA A 186 9.40 -2.16 -8.31
N TYR A 187 9.89 -0.99 -7.92
CA TYR A 187 10.76 -0.78 -6.75
C TYR A 187 11.94 -1.77 -6.52
N SER A 188 13.06 -1.19 -6.10
CA SER A 188 14.16 -2.00 -5.59
C SER A 188 13.70 -2.83 -4.39
N PRO A 189 14.05 -4.14 -4.32
CA PRO A 189 13.59 -5.03 -3.24
C PRO A 189 14.02 -4.53 -1.86
N ARG A 190 15.18 -3.86 -1.75
CA ARG A 190 15.65 -3.28 -0.48
C ARG A 190 14.78 -2.13 0.00
N TYR A 191 14.36 -1.26 -0.92
CA TYR A 191 13.53 -0.11 -0.59
C TYR A 191 12.09 -0.55 -0.31
N TYR A 192 11.54 -1.47 -1.10
CA TYR A 192 10.24 -2.06 -0.83
C TYR A 192 10.19 -2.72 0.55
N GLN A 193 11.22 -3.50 0.92
CA GLN A 193 11.37 -4.07 2.26
C GLN A 193 11.49 -2.99 3.35
N ALA A 194 12.28 -1.93 3.13
CA ALA A 194 12.42 -0.84 4.09
C ALA A 194 11.09 -0.12 4.34
N LEU A 195 10.31 0.17 3.29
CA LEU A 195 8.99 0.79 3.44
C LEU A 195 7.99 -0.14 4.15
N LEU A 196 8.02 -1.44 3.87
CA LEU A 196 7.21 -2.43 4.58
C LEU A 196 7.57 -2.50 6.08
N LEU A 197 8.87 -2.53 6.40
CA LEU A 197 9.35 -2.53 7.78
C LEU A 197 8.92 -1.26 8.52
N LEU A 198 8.99 -0.11 7.84
CA LEU A 198 8.57 1.17 8.40
C LEU A 198 7.06 1.21 8.68
N SER A 199 6.25 0.69 7.75
CA SER A 199 4.80 0.60 7.94
C SER A 199 4.42 -0.40 9.05
N SER A 200 5.12 -1.54 9.11
CA SER A 200 4.94 -2.54 10.16
C SER A 200 5.34 -2.02 11.53
N SER A 201 6.45 -1.29 11.65
CA SER A 201 6.89 -0.71 12.91
C SER A 201 5.93 0.39 13.39
N ALA A 202 5.44 1.24 12.47
CA ALA A 202 4.39 2.21 12.78
C ALA A 202 3.11 1.54 13.28
N SER A 203 2.71 0.43 12.65
CA SER A 203 1.53 -0.35 13.07
C SER A 203 1.73 -0.97 14.47
N MET A 204 2.90 -1.57 14.75
CA MET A 204 3.21 -2.10 16.08
C MET A 204 3.23 -1.00 17.15
N LEU A 205 3.84 0.14 16.84
CA LEU A 205 3.86 1.30 17.71
C LEU A 205 2.42 1.81 17.98
N SER A 206 1.54 1.81 16.97
CA SER A 206 0.13 2.21 17.13
C SER A 206 -0.61 1.35 18.16
N VAL A 207 -0.32 0.05 18.21
CA VAL A 207 -0.92 -0.89 19.18
C VAL A 207 -0.37 -0.61 20.58
N ILE A 208 0.95 -0.44 20.71
CA ILE A 208 1.60 -0.13 21.99
C ILE A 208 1.02 1.17 22.58
N LEU A 209 0.91 2.23 21.78
CA LEU A 209 0.32 3.49 22.22
C LEU A 209 -1.14 3.31 22.66
N MET A 210 -1.93 2.50 21.96
CA MET A 210 -3.31 2.24 22.34
C MET A 210 -3.41 1.46 23.67
N VAL A 211 -2.51 0.51 23.93
CA VAL A 211 -2.42 -0.17 25.24
C VAL A 211 -2.10 0.84 26.34
N VAL A 212 -1.13 1.72 26.12
CA VAL A 212 -0.78 2.79 27.07
C VAL A 212 -1.98 3.70 27.33
N VAL A 213 -2.74 4.08 26.30
CA VAL A 213 -3.98 4.87 26.43
C VAL A 213 -4.99 4.15 27.33
N VAL A 214 -5.26 2.87 27.07
CA VAL A 214 -6.22 2.08 27.86
C VAL A 214 -5.79 1.95 29.32
N VAL A 215 -4.48 1.78 29.58
CA VAL A 215 -3.94 1.72 30.95
C VAL A 215 -4.12 3.06 31.67
N ASN A 216 -3.82 4.18 31.01
CA ASN A 216 -4.01 5.50 31.60
C ASN A 216 -5.49 5.83 31.85
N LEU A 217 -6.40 5.35 30.99
CA LEU A 217 -7.85 5.53 31.18
C LEU A 217 -8.42 4.70 32.35
N ARG A 218 -7.75 3.62 32.76
CA ARG A 218 -8.17 2.78 33.90
C ARG A 218 -7.66 3.29 35.25
N ARG A 219 -6.75 4.26 35.26
CA ARG A 219 -6.19 4.84 36.47
C ARG A 219 -7.01 6.05 36.92
#